data_AF-A0A967SFE9-F1
#
_entry.id   AF-A0A967SFE9-F1
#
_cell.length_a   1.000
_cell.length_b   1.000
_cell.length_c   1.000
_cell.angle_alpha   90.00
_cell.angle_beta   90.00
_cell.angle_gamma   90.00
#
_symmetry.space_group_name_H-M   'P 1'
#
loop_
_entity.id
_entity.type
_entity.pdbx_description
1 polymer ?
#
loop_
_entity_poly.entity_id
_entity_poly.type
_entity_poly.pdbx_seq_one_letter_code
_entity_poly.pdbx_strand_id
1 'polypeptide(L)'
;MAATAGHALELLTLAVDRLDAGAWSAGDVAITLGAPAPGRISARLSGRGLVLPPPLDTLRDVSVDCPLAEVAEASIVCAEATLRATDEDRVPMELPLAMGLERDAGGWRLRLDARELDPAPLWRLAAAGGRLPGIEFAAGGLSVSLVLGPGGAASSANVRARLSGATFSDPSGLHAGEDLDARLDAVVTRAAGGWRATATLATDAGQAYLDPIFVDAAAAPITLAAEADLADGEPARSSVSFRIRHENVADVAGTLSLEDVAIRSLDLEIPSTPMAAV
;
A
#
# COMPACT_ATOMS: atom_id res chain seq x y z
N MET A 1 -49.04 -25.87 -6.21
CA MET A 1 -47.76 -25.22 -5.86
C MET A 1 -47.91 -23.75 -6.13
N ALA A 2 -47.98 -22.92 -5.08
CA ALA A 2 -48.11 -21.47 -5.23
C ALA A 2 -46.68 -20.88 -5.33
N ALA A 3 -46.35 -20.30 -6.48
CA ALA A 3 -45.13 -19.52 -6.64
C ALA A 3 -45.31 -18.22 -5.87
N THR A 4 -44.61 -18.07 -4.75
CA THR A 4 -44.46 -16.77 -4.08
C THR A 4 -43.65 -15.87 -4.99
N ALA A 5 -44.29 -14.85 -5.53
CA ALA A 5 -43.64 -13.74 -6.22
C ALA A 5 -42.80 -12.95 -5.21
N GLY A 6 -41.56 -13.37 -5.00
CA GLY A 6 -40.58 -12.59 -4.25
C GLY A 6 -40.21 -11.38 -5.08
N HIS A 7 -40.46 -10.18 -4.57
CA HIS A 7 -39.95 -8.94 -5.16
C HIS A 7 -38.42 -9.05 -5.25
N ALA A 8 -37.90 -9.14 -6.47
CA ALA A 8 -36.47 -9.08 -6.72
C ALA A 8 -36.03 -7.63 -6.45
N LEU A 9 -35.20 -7.44 -5.45
CA LEU A 9 -34.59 -6.14 -5.19
C LEU A 9 -33.53 -5.90 -6.26
N GLU A 10 -33.79 -4.96 -7.18
CA GLU A 10 -32.91 -4.72 -8.32
C GLU A 10 -31.71 -3.84 -7.94
N LEU A 11 -31.93 -2.87 -7.06
CA LEU A 11 -30.94 -1.87 -6.67
C LEU A 11 -31.12 -1.46 -5.19
N LEU A 12 -30.02 -1.46 -4.44
CA LEU A 12 -29.93 -0.92 -3.10
C LEU A 12 -28.89 0.21 -3.09
N THR A 13 -29.25 1.37 -2.56
CA THR A 13 -28.31 2.47 -2.33
C THR A 13 -28.28 2.80 -0.85
N LEU A 14 -27.08 2.80 -0.26
CA LEU A 14 -26.80 3.26 1.09
C LEU A 14 -25.94 4.51 1.00
N ALA A 15 -26.41 5.61 1.58
CA ALA A 15 -25.66 6.85 1.71
C ALA A 15 -25.26 7.05 3.17
N VAL A 16 -24.01 7.44 3.39
CA VAL A 16 -23.42 7.73 4.69
C VAL A 16 -22.66 9.04 4.57
N ASP A 17 -23.11 10.07 5.28
CA ASP A 17 -22.52 11.40 5.21
C ASP A 17 -21.02 11.38 5.54
N ARG A 18 -20.64 10.56 6.52
CA ARG A 18 -19.26 10.46 6.99
C ARG A 18 -18.96 9.11 7.61
N LEU A 19 -17.78 8.58 7.29
CA LEU A 19 -17.17 7.41 7.93
C LEU A 19 -15.84 7.84 8.56
N ASP A 20 -15.67 7.60 9.85
CA ASP A 20 -14.41 7.83 10.57
C ASP A 20 -13.91 6.50 11.14
N ALA A 21 -12.64 6.17 10.91
CA ALA A 21 -12.05 4.92 11.38
C ALA A 21 -10.56 5.09 11.71
N GLY A 22 -10.29 5.50 12.94
CA GLY A 22 -8.93 5.73 13.43
C GLY A 22 -8.30 6.94 12.74
N ALA A 23 -7.24 6.70 11.96
CA ALA A 23 -6.45 7.75 11.31
C ALA A 23 -6.93 8.10 9.89
N TRP A 24 -8.02 7.51 9.42
CA TRP A 24 -8.63 7.87 8.14
C TRP A 24 -10.09 8.27 8.31
N SER A 25 -10.57 9.10 7.39
CA SER A 25 -11.98 9.47 7.30
C SER A 25 -12.41 9.60 5.84
N ALA A 26 -13.69 9.31 5.57
CA ALA A 26 -14.29 9.46 4.25
C ALA A 26 -15.61 10.24 4.35
N GLY A 27 -15.81 11.19 3.43
CA GLY A 27 -17.00 12.02 3.36
C GLY A 27 -17.88 11.70 2.15
N ASP A 28 -19.19 11.90 2.30
CA ASP A 28 -20.22 11.69 1.26
C ASP A 28 -20.16 10.27 0.66
N VAL A 29 -20.08 9.25 1.51
CA VAL A 29 -19.89 7.87 1.09
C VAL A 29 -21.21 7.28 0.59
N ALA A 30 -21.23 6.79 -0.65
CA ALA A 30 -22.36 6.09 -1.23
C ALA A 30 -21.96 4.69 -1.69
N ILE A 31 -22.76 3.70 -1.30
CA ILE A 31 -22.64 2.30 -1.72
C ILE A 31 -23.88 1.97 -2.54
N THR A 32 -23.69 1.56 -3.79
CA THR A 32 -24.74 1.08 -4.68
C THR A 32 -24.52 -0.39 -4.96
N LEU A 33 -25.52 -1.22 -4.67
CA LEU A 33 -25.51 -2.66 -4.91
C LEU A 33 -26.61 -3.01 -5.90
N GLY A 34 -26.26 -3.71 -6.96
CA GLY A 34 -27.20 -4.29 -7.92
C GLY A 34 -27.16 -5.82 -7.87
N ALA A 35 -28.25 -6.48 -8.22
CA ALA A 35 -28.35 -7.94 -8.26
C ALA A 35 -28.67 -8.42 -9.70
N PRO A 36 -27.68 -8.41 -10.62
CA PRO A 36 -27.93 -8.71 -12.03
C PRO A 36 -28.33 -10.17 -12.29
N ALA A 37 -27.97 -11.10 -11.39
CA ALA A 37 -28.33 -12.51 -11.46
C ALA A 37 -28.25 -13.17 -10.07
N PRO A 38 -28.89 -14.34 -9.85
CA PRO A 38 -28.75 -15.10 -8.59
C PRO A 38 -27.28 -15.42 -8.28
N GLY A 39 -26.84 -15.14 -7.05
CA GLY A 39 -25.46 -15.37 -6.61
C GLY A 39 -24.43 -14.39 -7.18
N ARG A 40 -24.86 -13.34 -7.90
CA ARG A 40 -24.00 -12.30 -8.46
C ARG A 40 -24.49 -10.92 -8.07
N ILE A 41 -23.57 -10.04 -7.72
CA ILE A 41 -23.86 -8.65 -7.40
C ILE A 41 -22.97 -7.72 -8.22
N SER A 42 -23.44 -6.53 -8.54
CA SER A 42 -22.59 -5.40 -8.91
C SER A 42 -22.48 -4.48 -7.71
N ALA A 43 -21.32 -3.89 -7.47
CA ALA A 43 -21.11 -2.98 -6.37
C ALA A 43 -20.35 -1.74 -6.83
N ARG A 44 -20.81 -0.56 -6.40
CA ARG A 44 -20.08 0.69 -6.56
C ARG A 44 -19.99 1.38 -5.21
N LEU A 45 -18.78 1.58 -4.73
CA LEU A 45 -18.47 2.45 -3.61
C LEU A 45 -17.99 3.79 -4.17
N SER A 46 -18.44 4.89 -3.60
CA SER A 46 -17.93 6.22 -3.93
C SER A 46 -17.87 7.11 -2.71
N GLY A 47 -16.97 8.08 -2.70
CA GLY A 47 -16.83 9.09 -1.66
C GLY A 47 -16.15 10.33 -2.23
N ARG A 48 -16.52 11.51 -1.72
CA ARG A 48 -16.02 12.79 -2.24
C ARG A 48 -14.60 13.11 -1.79
N GLY A 49 -14.24 12.64 -0.60
CA GLY A 49 -12.92 12.82 -0.03
C GLY A 49 -12.59 11.66 0.91
N LEU A 50 -11.38 11.14 0.79
CA LEU A 50 -10.80 10.12 1.65
C LEU A 50 -9.50 10.70 2.21
N VAL A 51 -9.53 11.09 3.48
CA VAL A 51 -8.35 11.52 4.22
C VAL A 51 -7.62 10.28 4.70
N LEU A 52 -6.39 10.09 4.23
CA LEU A 52 -5.53 8.96 4.60
C LEU A 52 -4.56 9.37 5.70
N PRO A 53 -4.04 8.42 6.48
CA PRO A 53 -2.97 8.71 7.43
C PRO A 53 -1.70 9.16 6.69
N PRO A 54 -0.89 10.04 7.30
CA PRO A 54 0.40 10.41 6.74
C PRO A 54 1.28 9.18 6.46
N PRO A 55 2.13 9.21 5.42
CA PRO A 55 2.44 10.36 4.56
C PRO A 55 1.47 10.56 3.39
N LEU A 56 0.41 9.74 3.29
CA LEU A 56 -0.55 9.84 2.19
C LEU A 56 -1.44 11.07 2.37
N ASP A 57 -1.78 11.71 1.26
CA ASP A 57 -2.68 12.87 1.26
C ASP A 57 -4.16 12.44 1.06
N THR A 58 -5.03 13.44 0.98
CA THR A 58 -6.44 13.30 0.71
C THR A 58 -6.67 12.91 -0.75
N LEU A 59 -7.30 11.76 -0.94
CA LEU A 59 -7.85 11.37 -2.25
C LEU A 59 -9.24 12.00 -2.43
N ARG A 60 -9.50 12.54 -3.60
CA ARG A 60 -10.79 13.13 -4.00
C ARG A 60 -11.51 12.24 -4.99
N ASP A 61 -12.82 12.36 -5.03
CA ASP A 61 -13.68 11.69 -6.01
C ASP A 61 -13.39 10.18 -6.12
N VAL A 62 -13.17 9.56 -4.96
CA VAL A 62 -12.79 8.15 -4.85
C VAL A 62 -13.99 7.31 -5.23
N SER A 63 -13.79 6.34 -6.13
CA SER A 63 -14.79 5.32 -6.42
C SER A 63 -14.14 3.98 -6.67
N VAL A 64 -14.79 2.92 -6.21
CA VAL A 64 -14.45 1.54 -6.52
C VAL A 64 -15.64 0.94 -7.23
N ASP A 65 -15.45 0.58 -8.48
CA ASP A 65 -16.46 -0.09 -9.30
C ASP A 65 -16.14 -1.58 -9.39
N CYS A 66 -17.10 -2.41 -9.03
CA CYS A 66 -17.09 -3.84 -9.23
C CYS A 66 -18.32 -4.20 -10.09
N PRO A 67 -18.16 -4.37 -11.41
CA PRO A 67 -19.28 -4.63 -12.31
C PRO A 67 -19.93 -5.99 -12.04
N LEU A 68 -19.15 -6.98 -11.57
CA LEU A 68 -19.64 -8.30 -11.26
C LEU A 68 -18.79 -8.97 -10.17
N ALA A 69 -19.41 -9.23 -9.02
CA ALA A 69 -18.88 -10.04 -7.94
C ALA A 69 -19.68 -11.32 -7.80
N GLU A 70 -18.99 -12.42 -7.51
CA GLU A 70 -19.60 -13.69 -7.15
C GLU A 70 -19.77 -13.76 -5.63
N VAL A 71 -20.98 -14.11 -5.18
CA VAL A 71 -21.33 -14.20 -3.77
C VAL A 71 -21.56 -15.65 -3.40
N ALA A 72 -20.81 -16.13 -2.42
CA ALA A 72 -21.01 -17.40 -1.74
C ALA A 72 -21.44 -17.16 -0.28
N GLU A 73 -21.71 -18.24 0.46
CA GLU A 73 -22.22 -18.17 1.84
C GLU A 73 -21.34 -17.32 2.77
N ALA A 74 -20.01 -17.37 2.58
CA ALA A 74 -19.05 -16.68 3.42
C ALA A 74 -18.02 -15.87 2.61
N SER A 75 -18.25 -15.62 1.33
CA SER A 75 -17.31 -14.84 0.51
C SER A 75 -17.96 -14.02 -0.58
N ILE A 76 -17.30 -12.92 -0.93
CA ILE A 76 -17.61 -12.05 -2.07
C ILE A 76 -16.30 -11.87 -2.85
N VAL A 77 -16.29 -12.21 -4.13
CA VAL A 77 -15.09 -12.09 -4.97
C VAL A 77 -15.40 -11.27 -6.20
N CYS A 78 -14.64 -10.20 -6.42
CA CYS A 78 -14.66 -9.37 -7.62
C CYS A 78 -13.32 -9.51 -8.34
N ALA A 79 -13.29 -10.22 -9.46
CA ALA A 79 -12.05 -10.45 -10.21
C ALA A 79 -11.56 -9.20 -10.95
N GLU A 80 -12.49 -8.33 -11.35
CA GLU A 80 -12.23 -7.14 -12.16
C GLU A 80 -12.89 -5.94 -11.49
N ALA A 81 -12.19 -5.29 -10.58
CA ALA A 81 -12.60 -4.02 -10.00
C ALA A 81 -11.71 -2.88 -10.53
N THR A 82 -12.23 -1.67 -10.45
CA THR A 82 -11.51 -0.46 -10.82
C THR A 82 -11.61 0.57 -9.71
N LEU A 83 -10.48 0.93 -9.11
CA LEU A 83 -10.38 2.09 -8.24
C LEU A 83 -10.12 3.32 -9.10
N ARG A 84 -10.97 4.32 -9.01
CA ARG A 84 -10.73 5.66 -9.54
C ARG A 84 -10.60 6.62 -8.38
N ALA A 85 -9.69 7.55 -8.49
CA ALA A 85 -9.58 8.66 -7.56
C ALA A 85 -8.91 9.83 -8.28
N THR A 86 -8.85 10.96 -7.59
CA THR A 86 -8.11 12.13 -8.03
C THR A 86 -7.25 12.59 -6.87
N ASP A 87 -5.98 12.92 -7.13
CA ASP A 87 -5.12 13.48 -6.09
C ASP A 87 -5.43 14.97 -5.81
N GLU A 88 -4.64 15.59 -4.93
CA GLU A 88 -4.82 17.00 -4.57
C GLU A 88 -4.66 17.94 -5.77
N ASP A 89 -3.72 17.62 -6.66
CA ASP A 89 -3.45 18.34 -7.92
C ASP A 89 -4.51 18.10 -9.00
N ARG A 90 -5.56 17.35 -8.66
CA ARG A 90 -6.67 16.98 -9.54
C ARG A 90 -6.27 16.10 -10.71
N VAL A 91 -5.18 15.35 -10.59
CA VAL A 91 -4.79 14.39 -11.61
C VAL A 91 -5.56 13.09 -11.38
N PRO A 92 -6.33 12.62 -12.36
CA PRO A 92 -7.08 11.38 -12.22
C PRO A 92 -6.14 10.18 -12.16
N MET A 93 -6.50 9.20 -11.34
CA MET A 93 -5.86 7.89 -11.26
C MET A 93 -6.92 6.81 -11.45
N GLU A 94 -6.57 5.78 -12.20
CA GLU A 94 -7.40 4.59 -12.42
C GLU A 94 -6.52 3.35 -12.21
N LEU A 95 -6.90 2.49 -11.27
CA LEU A 95 -6.15 1.31 -10.88
C LEU A 95 -7.03 0.07 -11.04
N PRO A 96 -6.70 -0.86 -11.95
CA PRO A 96 -7.34 -2.16 -11.99
C PRO A 96 -6.91 -3.00 -10.79
N LEU A 97 -7.86 -3.68 -10.15
CA LEU A 97 -7.57 -4.55 -9.02
C LEU A 97 -8.61 -5.67 -8.89
N ALA A 98 -8.24 -6.79 -8.30
CA ALA A 98 -9.15 -7.82 -7.83
C ALA A 98 -9.41 -7.62 -6.33
N MET A 99 -10.64 -7.90 -5.90
CA MET A 99 -11.04 -7.83 -4.49
C MET A 99 -11.66 -9.14 -4.03
N GLY A 100 -11.37 -9.52 -2.80
CA GLY A 100 -12.05 -10.62 -2.11
C GLY A 100 -12.38 -10.22 -0.69
N LEU A 101 -13.61 -10.51 -0.26
CA LEU A 101 -14.03 -10.39 1.13
C LEU A 101 -14.44 -11.78 1.59
N GLU A 102 -13.77 -12.33 2.60
CA GLU A 102 -14.04 -13.66 3.15
C GLU A 102 -14.40 -13.54 4.63
N ARG A 103 -15.35 -14.33 5.10
CA ARG A 103 -15.70 -14.43 6.52
C ARG A 103 -15.34 -15.80 7.06
N ASP A 104 -14.62 -15.81 8.17
CA ASP A 104 -14.36 -17.02 8.96
C ASP A 104 -14.81 -16.82 10.41
N ALA A 105 -14.47 -17.78 11.29
CA ALA A 105 -14.78 -17.70 12.71
C ALA A 105 -14.12 -16.50 13.43
N GLY A 106 -13.03 -15.98 12.88
CA GLY A 106 -12.27 -14.85 13.42
C GLY A 106 -12.75 -13.48 12.94
N GLY A 107 -13.55 -13.42 11.86
CA GLY A 107 -14.15 -12.19 11.36
C GLY A 107 -14.02 -12.06 9.84
N TRP A 108 -13.96 -10.81 9.35
CA TRP A 108 -13.84 -10.51 7.93
C TRP A 108 -12.38 -10.34 7.52
N ARG A 109 -11.99 -10.96 6.42
CA ARG A 109 -10.70 -10.79 5.76
C ARG A 109 -10.92 -10.10 4.42
N LEU A 110 -10.27 -8.96 4.21
CA LEU A 110 -10.22 -8.28 2.91
C LEU A 110 -8.93 -8.66 2.18
N ARG A 111 -9.03 -8.98 0.90
CA ARG A 111 -7.91 -9.22 0.00
C ARG A 111 -8.04 -8.27 -1.19
N LEU A 112 -6.96 -7.56 -1.49
CA LEU A 112 -6.84 -6.72 -2.69
C LEU A 112 -5.61 -7.18 -3.47
N ASP A 113 -5.73 -7.30 -4.78
CA ASP A 113 -4.60 -7.61 -5.65
C ASP A 113 -4.62 -6.69 -6.86
N ALA A 114 -3.50 -6.05 -7.14
CA ALA A 114 -3.30 -5.29 -8.36
C ALA A 114 -2.06 -5.82 -9.07
N ARG A 115 -2.07 -5.82 -10.40
CA ARG A 115 -1.00 -6.38 -11.23
C ARG A 115 -0.65 -5.36 -12.30
N GLU A 116 0.65 -5.26 -12.57
CA GLU A 116 1.18 -4.44 -13.67
C GLU A 116 0.66 -2.98 -13.65
N LEU A 117 0.50 -2.42 -12.44
CA LEU A 117 0.14 -1.01 -12.28
C LEU A 117 1.28 -0.13 -12.76
N ASP A 118 0.95 1.01 -13.36
CA ASP A 118 1.89 2.11 -13.53
C ASP A 118 2.28 2.64 -12.13
N PRO A 119 3.58 2.63 -11.76
CA PRO A 119 4.02 3.14 -10.47
C PRO A 119 3.89 4.67 -10.34
N ALA A 120 3.86 5.43 -11.44
CA ALA A 120 3.94 6.90 -11.40
C ALA A 120 2.79 7.55 -10.59
N PRO A 121 1.50 7.22 -10.80
CA PRO A 121 0.40 7.82 -10.03
C PRO A 121 0.50 7.51 -8.53
N LEU A 122 0.93 6.30 -8.18
CA LEU A 122 1.06 5.87 -6.80
C LEU A 122 2.23 6.55 -6.09
N TRP A 123 3.35 6.72 -6.80
CA TRP A 123 4.48 7.47 -6.25
C TRP A 123 4.13 8.93 -6.01
N ARG A 124 3.45 9.57 -6.96
CA ARG A 124 3.00 10.97 -6.81
C ARG A 124 2.11 11.14 -5.58
N LEU A 125 1.17 10.22 -5.37
CA LEU A 125 0.32 10.23 -4.17
C LEU A 125 1.13 10.11 -2.88
N ALA A 126 2.13 9.23 -2.85
CA ALA A 126 2.99 9.06 -1.68
C ALA A 126 3.91 10.28 -1.45
N ALA A 127 4.31 10.95 -2.53
CA ALA A 127 5.19 12.12 -2.50
C ALA A 127 4.46 13.45 -2.23
N ALA A 128 3.14 13.50 -2.39
CA ALA A 128 2.32 14.70 -2.19
C ALA A 128 2.54 15.35 -0.81
N GLY A 129 2.78 14.54 0.23
CA GLY A 129 3.11 15.03 1.57
C GLY A 129 4.49 15.71 1.71
N GLY A 130 5.26 15.88 0.62
CA GLY A 130 6.55 16.56 0.59
C GLY A 130 7.70 15.84 1.33
N ARG A 131 7.46 14.61 1.78
CA ARG A 131 8.42 13.80 2.56
C ARG A 131 9.22 12.83 1.71
N LEU A 132 8.75 12.54 0.49
CA LEU A 132 9.44 11.69 -0.46
C LEU A 132 9.99 12.55 -1.61
N PRO A 133 11.10 12.13 -2.24
CA PRO A 133 11.63 12.84 -3.40
C PRO A 133 10.64 12.82 -4.57
N GLY A 134 10.62 13.92 -5.32
CA GLY A 134 9.83 14.05 -6.55
C GLY A 134 10.44 13.23 -7.68
N ILE A 135 10.20 11.91 -7.67
CA ILE A 135 10.66 10.98 -8.70
C ILE A 135 9.59 10.85 -9.79
N GLU A 136 10.03 10.88 -11.03
CA GLU A 136 9.23 10.61 -12.22
C GLU A 136 9.61 9.23 -12.79
N PHE A 137 8.62 8.35 -12.96
CA PHE A 137 8.84 7.05 -13.59
C PHE A 137 8.64 7.19 -15.11
N ALA A 138 9.65 6.75 -15.87
CA ALA A 138 9.57 6.63 -17.32
C ALA A 138 9.05 5.25 -17.76
N ALA A 139 9.27 4.22 -16.94
CA ALA A 139 8.81 2.86 -17.19
C ALA A 139 8.74 2.07 -15.88
N GLY A 140 8.04 0.94 -15.91
CA GLY A 140 7.98 -0.04 -14.84
C GLY A 140 6.58 -0.62 -14.65
N GLY A 141 6.51 -1.70 -13.88
CA GLY A 141 5.25 -2.29 -13.44
C GLY A 141 5.27 -2.54 -11.94
N LEU A 142 4.14 -2.26 -11.28
CA LEU A 142 3.95 -2.53 -9.86
C LEU A 142 2.82 -3.55 -9.68
N SER A 143 3.13 -4.66 -9.01
CA SER A 143 2.13 -5.60 -8.52
C SER A 143 2.03 -5.51 -7.00
N VAL A 144 0.81 -5.49 -6.46
CA VAL A 144 0.55 -5.37 -5.02
C VAL A 144 -0.47 -6.43 -4.60
N SER A 145 -0.24 -7.08 -3.47
CA SER A 145 -1.21 -7.94 -2.79
C SER A 145 -1.31 -7.48 -1.34
N LEU A 146 -2.51 -7.12 -0.92
CA LEU A 146 -2.83 -6.70 0.45
C LEU A 146 -3.85 -7.67 1.03
N VAL A 147 -3.57 -8.18 2.22
CA VAL A 147 -4.52 -8.96 3.02
C VAL A 147 -4.72 -8.29 4.36
N LEU A 148 -5.91 -7.77 4.60
CA LEU A 148 -6.32 -7.25 5.90
C LEU A 148 -7.04 -8.36 6.67
N GLY A 149 -6.52 -8.70 7.84
CA GLY A 149 -7.12 -9.64 8.78
C GLY A 149 -8.32 -9.06 9.53
N PRO A 150 -8.99 -9.87 10.36
CA PRO A 150 -10.21 -9.49 11.06
C PRO A 150 -10.06 -8.20 11.89
N GLY A 151 -11.03 -7.29 11.71
CA GLY A 151 -11.12 -6.05 12.46
C GLY A 151 -11.42 -6.30 13.94
N GLY A 152 -10.59 -5.73 14.81
CA GLY A 152 -10.69 -5.86 16.27
C GLY A 152 -9.36 -5.51 16.94
N ALA A 153 -9.17 -5.96 18.19
CA ALA A 153 -7.92 -5.79 18.94
C ALA A 153 -6.68 -6.44 18.25
N ALA A 154 -6.90 -7.31 17.25
CA ALA A 154 -5.88 -8.05 16.51
C ALA A 154 -5.91 -7.74 15.00
N SER A 155 -6.22 -6.50 14.63
CA SER A 155 -6.19 -6.07 13.22
C SER A 155 -4.78 -6.24 12.66
N SER A 156 -4.65 -6.89 11.51
CA SER A 156 -3.37 -7.11 10.84
C SER A 156 -3.46 -6.82 9.35
N ALA A 157 -2.34 -6.45 8.74
CA ALA A 157 -2.19 -6.25 7.30
C ALA A 157 -0.94 -6.99 6.84
N ASN A 158 -1.08 -7.80 5.80
CA ASN A 158 0.05 -8.39 5.08
C ASN A 158 0.13 -7.72 3.72
N VAL A 159 1.27 -7.12 3.41
CA VAL A 159 1.55 -6.42 2.16
C VAL A 159 2.64 -7.19 1.44
N ARG A 160 2.41 -7.49 0.16
CA ARG A 160 3.47 -7.88 -0.77
C ARG A 160 3.43 -6.96 -1.96
N ALA A 161 4.56 -6.40 -2.35
CA ALA A 161 4.68 -5.61 -3.55
C ALA A 161 5.89 -6.05 -4.38
N ARG A 162 5.76 -6.00 -5.71
CA ARG A 162 6.85 -6.21 -6.65
C ARG A 162 6.87 -5.05 -7.63
N LEU A 163 7.98 -4.34 -7.66
CA LEU A 163 8.35 -3.41 -8.71
C LEU A 163 9.20 -4.18 -9.73
N SER A 164 8.93 -4.01 -11.01
CA SER A 164 9.68 -4.66 -12.10
C SER A 164 10.04 -3.69 -13.20
N GLY A 165 11.29 -3.73 -13.65
CA GLY A 165 11.82 -2.94 -14.78
C GLY A 165 11.62 -1.44 -14.59
N ALA A 166 11.70 -0.95 -13.35
CA ALA A 166 11.45 0.46 -13.10
C ALA A 166 12.60 1.33 -13.58
N THR A 167 12.25 2.32 -14.39
CA THR A 167 13.16 3.39 -14.82
C THR A 167 12.60 4.70 -14.32
N PHE A 168 13.40 5.45 -13.59
CA PHE A 168 12.96 6.69 -12.99
C PHE A 168 14.09 7.72 -12.90
N SER A 169 13.70 8.98 -12.76
CA SER A 169 14.62 10.08 -12.51
C SER A 169 13.90 11.23 -11.82
N ASP A 170 14.65 12.13 -11.20
CA ASP A 170 14.13 13.44 -10.80
C ASP A 170 14.68 14.57 -11.72
N PRO A 171 14.09 15.77 -11.69
CA PRO A 171 14.56 16.89 -12.50
C PRO A 171 15.98 17.37 -12.18
N SER A 172 16.52 17.02 -11.01
CA SER A 172 17.85 17.43 -10.58
C SER A 172 18.96 16.48 -11.06
N GLY A 173 18.59 15.26 -11.46
CA GLY A 173 19.52 14.18 -11.77
C GLY A 173 20.22 13.58 -10.54
N LEU A 174 19.83 13.97 -9.33
CA LEU A 174 20.40 13.44 -8.08
C LEU A 174 19.77 12.10 -7.68
N HIS A 175 18.60 11.79 -8.24
CA HIS A 175 17.95 10.50 -8.09
C HIS A 175 17.63 9.94 -9.48
N ALA A 176 18.14 8.75 -9.77
CA ALA A 176 17.85 8.04 -11.00
C ALA A 176 17.92 6.52 -10.78
N GLY A 177 17.16 5.76 -11.54
CA GLY A 177 17.22 4.31 -11.56
C GLY A 177 16.89 3.75 -12.92
N GLU A 178 17.47 2.61 -13.25
CA GLU A 178 17.31 1.93 -14.54
C GLU A 178 17.12 0.43 -14.29
N ASP A 179 16.11 -0.13 -14.96
CA ASP A 179 15.73 -1.56 -14.90
C ASP A 179 15.66 -2.13 -13.48
N LEU A 180 15.20 -1.33 -12.52
CA LEU A 180 15.16 -1.73 -11.12
C LEU A 180 14.02 -2.72 -10.85
N ASP A 181 14.39 -3.90 -10.32
CA ASP A 181 13.45 -4.84 -9.73
C ASP A 181 13.56 -4.77 -8.21
N ALA A 182 12.41 -4.67 -7.54
CA ALA A 182 12.34 -4.67 -6.09
C ALA A 182 11.15 -5.47 -5.57
N ARG A 183 11.32 -6.09 -4.41
CA ARG A 183 10.29 -6.86 -3.71
C ARG A 183 10.16 -6.39 -2.28
N LEU A 184 8.94 -6.09 -1.86
CA LEU A 184 8.59 -5.73 -0.50
C LEU A 184 7.67 -6.81 0.08
N ASP A 185 8.02 -7.33 1.25
CA ASP A 185 7.15 -8.12 2.11
C ASP A 185 7.03 -7.40 3.45
N ALA A 186 5.81 -7.08 3.88
CA ALA A 186 5.58 -6.42 5.16
C ALA A 186 4.36 -7.00 5.89
N VAL A 187 4.47 -7.05 7.22
CA VAL A 187 3.39 -7.46 8.13
C VAL A 187 3.21 -6.35 9.15
N VAL A 188 1.99 -5.84 9.28
CA VAL A 188 1.63 -4.81 10.25
C VAL A 188 0.56 -5.39 11.17
N THR A 189 0.72 -5.23 12.48
CA THR A 189 -0.20 -5.78 13.48
C THR A 189 -0.52 -4.71 14.51
N ARG A 190 -1.79 -4.63 14.92
CA ARG A 190 -2.18 -3.74 16.02
C ARG A 190 -1.67 -4.30 17.34
N ALA A 191 -1.09 -3.44 18.16
CA ALA A 191 -0.64 -3.74 19.52
C ALA A 191 -1.29 -2.77 20.52
N ALA A 192 -1.11 -3.02 21.82
CA ALA A 192 -1.57 -2.10 22.86
C ALA A 192 -0.81 -0.76 22.74
N GLY A 193 -1.50 0.30 22.32
CA GLY A 193 -0.95 1.66 22.19
C GLY A 193 -0.28 1.98 20.85
N GLY A 194 -0.45 1.14 19.82
CA GLY A 194 0.16 1.40 18.53
C GLY A 194 0.08 0.25 17.53
N TRP A 195 1.04 0.23 16.62
CA TRP A 195 1.25 -0.81 15.62
C TRP A 195 2.67 -1.36 15.73
N ARG A 196 2.81 -2.66 15.45
CA ARG A 196 4.10 -3.28 15.20
C ARG A 196 4.19 -3.70 13.75
N ALA A 197 5.28 -3.36 13.09
CA ALA A 197 5.53 -3.72 11.71
C ALA A 197 6.85 -4.46 11.55
N THR A 198 6.87 -5.46 10.68
CA THR A 198 8.10 -6.03 10.13
C THR A 198 8.07 -5.85 8.61
N ALA A 199 9.20 -5.51 8.01
CA ALA A 199 9.31 -5.31 6.58
C ALA A 199 10.65 -5.83 6.05
N THR A 200 10.63 -6.41 4.85
CA THR A 200 11.83 -6.77 4.08
C THR A 200 11.67 -6.21 2.68
N LEU A 201 12.62 -5.37 2.27
CA LEU A 201 12.77 -4.86 0.91
C LEU A 201 14.03 -5.49 0.30
N ALA A 202 13.90 -6.13 -0.85
CA ALA A 202 15.02 -6.71 -1.58
C ALA A 202 15.06 -6.20 -3.02
N THR A 203 16.25 -5.95 -3.54
CA THR A 203 16.49 -5.64 -4.96
C THR A 203 17.66 -6.50 -5.45
N ASP A 204 17.44 -7.19 -6.55
CA ASP A 204 18.37 -8.17 -7.14
C ASP A 204 18.62 -7.92 -8.64
N ALA A 205 18.12 -6.81 -9.18
CA ALA A 205 18.41 -6.36 -10.53
C ALA A 205 18.27 -4.84 -10.67
N GLY A 206 18.96 -4.29 -11.67
CA GLY A 206 18.99 -2.88 -11.99
C GLY A 206 20.01 -2.08 -11.19
N GLN A 207 20.00 -0.78 -11.41
CA GLN A 207 20.91 0.17 -10.78
C GLN A 207 20.16 1.42 -10.34
N ALA A 208 20.64 2.06 -9.28
CA ALA A 208 20.12 3.35 -8.84
C ALA A 208 21.25 4.27 -8.34
N TYR A 209 21.12 5.54 -8.68
CA TYR A 209 21.89 6.64 -8.12
C TYR A 209 20.98 7.47 -7.23
N LEU A 210 21.33 7.59 -5.96
CA LEU A 210 20.62 8.37 -4.94
C LEU A 210 21.68 9.19 -4.21
N ASP A 211 21.95 10.42 -4.67
CA ASP A 211 23.12 11.21 -4.26
C ASP A 211 23.37 11.18 -2.73
N PRO A 212 24.60 10.83 -2.28
CA PRO A 212 25.81 10.47 -3.05
C PRO A 212 26.00 8.94 -3.26
N ILE A 213 24.97 8.14 -3.07
CA ILE A 213 25.01 6.67 -3.06
C ILE A 213 24.70 6.13 -4.45
N PHE A 214 25.60 5.31 -5.00
CA PHE A 214 25.34 4.49 -6.18
C PHE A 214 25.18 3.03 -5.76
N VAL A 215 24.16 2.36 -6.31
CA VAL A 215 23.90 0.94 -6.11
C VAL A 215 23.72 0.24 -7.45
N ASP A 216 24.38 -0.89 -7.60
CA ASP A 216 24.21 -1.82 -8.71
C ASP A 216 23.72 -3.15 -8.13
N ALA A 217 22.40 -3.30 -8.06
CA ALA A 217 21.75 -4.46 -7.48
C ALA A 217 21.89 -5.72 -8.35
N ALA A 218 22.15 -5.53 -9.66
CA ALA A 218 22.47 -6.63 -10.57
C ALA A 218 23.87 -7.21 -10.29
N ALA A 219 24.83 -6.37 -9.90
CA ALA A 219 26.16 -6.83 -9.49
C ALA A 219 26.18 -7.37 -8.05
N ALA A 220 25.47 -6.73 -7.13
CA ALA A 220 25.44 -7.07 -5.72
C ALA A 220 24.05 -6.83 -5.12
N PRO A 221 23.23 -7.87 -4.92
CA PRO A 221 21.88 -7.72 -4.36
C PRO A 221 21.85 -6.98 -3.03
N ILE A 222 20.81 -6.19 -2.83
CA ILE A 222 20.58 -5.41 -1.61
C ILE A 222 19.34 -5.91 -0.90
N THR A 223 19.42 -6.06 0.42
CA THR A 223 18.28 -6.37 1.28
C THR A 223 18.25 -5.41 2.47
N LEU A 224 17.12 -4.76 2.69
CA LEU A 224 16.77 -4.00 3.88
C LEU A 224 15.74 -4.81 4.69
N ALA A 225 16.07 -5.13 5.94
CA ALA A 225 15.10 -5.64 6.91
C ALA A 225 14.83 -4.56 7.97
N ALA A 226 13.57 -4.38 8.36
CA ALA A 226 13.18 -3.42 9.38
C ALA A 226 12.10 -3.97 10.32
N GLU A 227 12.20 -3.58 11.59
CA GLU A 227 11.17 -3.78 12.61
C GLU A 227 10.81 -2.43 13.22
N ALA A 228 9.52 -2.14 13.33
CA ALA A 228 9.03 -0.87 13.83
C ALA A 228 7.96 -1.03 14.92
N ASP A 229 8.08 -0.24 15.98
CA ASP A 229 7.00 0.03 16.93
C ASP A 229 6.51 1.46 16.65
N LEU A 230 5.28 1.58 16.16
CA LEU A 230 4.64 2.82 15.75
C LEU A 230 3.60 3.23 16.81
N ALA A 231 3.85 4.29 17.57
CA ALA A 231 2.90 4.74 18.57
C ALA A 231 1.66 5.39 17.95
N ASP A 232 0.51 5.19 18.58
CA ASP A 232 -0.68 6.01 18.32
C ASP A 232 -0.65 7.29 19.20
N GLY A 233 -1.31 8.36 18.76
CA GLY A 233 -1.51 9.59 19.52
C GLY A 233 -0.65 10.76 19.07
N GLU A 234 -0.74 11.90 19.78
CA GLU A 234 0.02 13.11 19.46
C GLU A 234 0.83 13.60 20.69
N PRO A 235 2.17 13.74 20.58
CA PRO A 235 3.00 13.37 19.43
C PRO A 235 3.23 11.85 19.35
N ALA A 236 3.19 11.30 18.13
CA ALA A 236 3.44 9.88 17.91
C ALA A 236 4.95 9.62 17.91
N ARG A 237 5.48 8.99 18.97
CA ARG A 237 6.90 8.58 19.04
C ARG A 237 7.06 7.14 18.62
N SER A 238 7.76 6.93 17.52
CA SER A 238 7.97 5.61 16.94
C SER A 238 9.45 5.26 16.91
N SER A 239 9.78 3.97 16.97
CA SER A 239 11.15 3.48 16.83
C SER A 239 11.22 2.44 15.74
N VAL A 240 12.25 2.51 14.91
CA VAL A 240 12.53 1.58 13.83
C VAL A 240 13.94 1.05 14.01
N SER A 241 14.10 -0.26 14.09
CA SER A 241 15.40 -0.92 13.95
C SER A 241 15.51 -1.47 12.53
N PHE A 242 16.68 -1.37 11.92
CA PHE A 242 16.87 -1.85 10.55
C PHE A 242 18.27 -2.41 10.32
N ARG A 243 18.39 -3.22 9.26
CA ARG A 243 19.64 -3.74 8.73
C ARG A 243 19.63 -3.72 7.21
N ILE A 244 20.64 -3.15 6.61
CA ILE A 244 20.90 -3.12 5.18
C ILE A 244 22.09 -4.04 4.90
N ARG A 245 21.89 -5.02 4.04
CA ARG A 245 22.94 -5.87 3.50
C ARG A 245 23.06 -5.62 2.01
N HIS A 246 24.20 -5.10 1.58
CA HIS A 246 24.60 -4.99 0.19
C HIS A 246 25.66 -6.07 -0.06
N GLU A 247 25.30 -7.12 -0.81
CA GLU A 247 26.07 -8.37 -0.85
C GLU A 247 27.54 -8.13 -1.21
N ASN A 248 28.46 -8.62 -0.36
CA ASN A 248 29.91 -8.44 -0.52
C ASN A 248 30.42 -6.98 -0.52
N VAL A 249 29.57 -6.00 -0.24
CA VAL A 249 29.92 -4.57 -0.22
C VAL A 249 29.86 -4.01 1.21
N ALA A 250 28.70 -4.11 1.86
CA ALA A 250 28.48 -3.53 3.18
C ALA A 250 27.38 -4.24 3.97
N ASP A 251 27.53 -4.22 5.29
CA ASP A 251 26.48 -4.55 6.24
C ASP A 251 26.33 -3.34 7.17
N VAL A 252 25.11 -2.79 7.26
CA VAL A 252 24.81 -1.59 8.04
C VAL A 252 23.60 -1.91 8.90
N ALA A 253 23.71 -1.73 10.21
CA ALA A 253 22.60 -1.80 11.13
C ALA A 253 22.32 -0.42 11.70
N GLY A 254 21.10 -0.17 12.16
CA GLY A 254 20.79 1.09 12.79
C GLY A 254 19.46 1.12 13.50
N THR A 255 19.29 2.19 14.26
CA THR A 255 18.03 2.53 14.91
C THR A 255 17.64 3.97 14.58
N LEU A 256 16.36 4.15 14.31
CA LEU A 256 15.74 5.41 13.92
C LEU A 256 14.62 5.73 14.92
N SER A 257 14.67 6.92 15.51
CA SER A 257 13.57 7.46 16.30
C SER A 257 12.79 8.47 15.47
N LEU A 258 11.47 8.34 15.46
CA LEU A 258 10.55 9.19 14.71
C LEU A 258 9.61 9.94 15.66
N GLU A 259 9.31 11.19 15.32
CA GLU A 259 8.21 11.96 15.92
C GLU A 259 7.34 12.51 14.79
N ASP A 260 6.07 12.10 14.75
CA ASP A 260 5.13 12.46 13.68
C ASP A 260 5.73 12.22 12.28
N VAL A 261 6.40 11.06 12.17
CA VAL A 261 7.22 10.53 11.06
C VAL A 261 8.47 11.32 10.68
N ALA A 262 8.80 12.41 11.37
CA ALA A 262 10.08 13.11 11.19
C ALA A 262 11.21 12.39 11.93
N ILE A 263 12.38 12.29 11.30
CA ILE A 263 13.59 11.70 11.90
C ILE A 263 14.06 12.59 13.06
N ARG A 264 14.07 12.04 14.27
CA ARG A 264 14.59 12.69 15.48
C ARG A 264 16.02 12.29 15.78
N SER A 265 16.33 11.00 15.69
CA SER A 265 17.68 10.47 15.85
C SER A 265 17.91 9.29 14.92
N LEU A 266 19.15 9.16 14.47
CA LEU A 266 19.61 8.06 13.64
C LEU A 266 20.96 7.59 14.18
N ASP A 267 20.99 6.36 14.68
CA ASP A 267 22.20 5.70 15.13
C ASP A 267 22.54 4.60 14.11
N LEU A 268 23.78 4.63 13.61
CA LEU A 268 24.28 3.70 12.59
C LEU A 268 25.47 2.93 13.12
N GLU A 269 25.47 1.62 12.88
CA GLU A 269 26.57 0.71 13.11
C GLU A 269 26.96 0.06 11.78
N ILE A 270 28.25 0.05 11.46
CA ILE A 270 28.79 -0.63 10.28
C ILE A 270 29.68 -1.75 10.80
N PRO A 271 29.14 -2.98 11.00
CA PRO A 271 29.83 -4.04 11.73
C PRO A 271 31.07 -4.54 10.98
N SER A 272 31.04 -4.50 9.66
CA SER A 272 32.17 -4.83 8.81
C SER A 272 31.94 -4.36 7.38
N THR A 273 33.00 -3.81 6.78
CA THR A 273 33.15 -3.80 5.32
C THR A 273 34.18 -4.87 4.99
N PRO A 274 33.85 -5.89 4.17
CA PRO A 274 34.90 -6.73 3.61
C PRO A 274 35.78 -5.81 2.76
N MET A 275 36.92 -5.37 3.31
CA MET A 275 37.94 -4.74 2.50
C MET A 275 38.38 -5.80 1.50
N ALA A 276 37.92 -5.69 0.25
CA ALA A 276 38.51 -6.44 -0.85
C ALA A 276 40.00 -6.10 -0.82
N ALA A 277 40.84 -7.10 -0.55
CA ALA A 277 42.27 -6.96 -0.75
C ALA A 277 42.48 -6.76 -2.25
N VAL A 278 42.70 -5.50 -2.65
CA VAL A 278 43.03 -5.11 -4.03
C VAL A 278 44.42 -5.62 -4.37
#